data_AF-A0A1M6XV65-F1
#
_entry.id   AF-A0A1M6XV65-F1
#
_cell.length_a   1.000
_cell.length_b   1.000
_cell.length_c   1.000
_cell.angle_alpha   90.00
_cell.angle_beta   90.00
_cell.angle_gamma   90.00
#
_symmetry.space_group_name_H-M   'P 1'
#
loop_
_entity.id
_entity.type
_entity.pdbx_description
1 polymer ?
#
loop_
_entity_poly.entity_id
_entity_poly.type
_entity_poly.pdbx_seq_one_letter_code
_entity_poly.pdbx_strand_id
1 'polypeptide(L)'
;MGIGIDIASIYSGHARTLIVLGLLATFLFFLFCRILDARRRSAKPAEASNSLAKKSEMPKTERIIAEFAASMASAGATSSLSESSVRYLCARFGVSAEIIGFPKHVLLSVSDENPVRNFTITQKLQPNPLDFHRIILLHRLAKETLREMYPLEVFWNKYREILCEKRLHPNLVLVLTGLANASFCKLFNGDAVSMGIVFLATECGFFLKNALHGKFGIDMRLATIFAAFVSTVIGCAGYAFQLGDTPDIALATSVLYLVPGIPYINALSDLLNGAFLSCIRHAFNATILTICLSIGFSLGLISTNLHFF
;
A
#
# COMPACT_ATOMS: atom_id res chain seq x y z
N MET A 1 5.29 -27.32 21.06
CA MET A 1 6.08 -27.91 19.96
C MET A 1 7.16 -26.88 19.63
N GLY A 2 8.29 -26.95 20.32
CA GLY A 2 9.37 -25.97 20.17
C GLY A 2 10.06 -26.25 18.84
N ILE A 3 9.99 -25.31 17.92
CA ILE A 3 10.82 -25.33 16.71
C ILE A 3 12.25 -25.16 17.21
N GLY A 4 13.06 -26.22 17.12
CA GLY A 4 14.45 -26.21 17.57
C GLY A 4 15.26 -25.37 16.59
N ILE A 5 15.53 -24.12 16.94
CA ILE A 5 16.42 -23.27 16.15
C ILE A 5 17.84 -23.76 16.39
N ASP A 6 18.54 -24.18 15.34
CA ASP A 6 19.97 -24.52 15.44
C ASP A 6 20.80 -23.23 15.48
N ILE A 7 20.87 -22.63 16.67
CA ILE A 7 21.55 -21.35 16.94
C ILE A 7 23.08 -21.50 16.76
N ALA A 8 23.62 -22.73 16.78
CA ALA A 8 25.07 -22.97 16.68
C ALA A 8 25.66 -22.49 15.34
N SER A 9 24.88 -22.53 14.26
CA SER A 9 25.30 -22.10 12.92
C SER A 9 25.36 -20.57 12.75
N ILE A 10 24.53 -19.84 13.51
CA ILE A 10 24.46 -18.36 13.50
C ILE A 10 25.71 -17.73 14.13
N TYR A 11 26.37 -18.45 15.03
CA TYR A 11 27.63 -18.02 15.64
C TYR A 11 28.81 -18.03 14.67
N SER A 12 28.63 -18.57 13.47
CA SER A 12 29.62 -18.43 12.41
C SER A 12 29.86 -16.94 12.09
N GLY A 13 31.12 -16.56 11.88
CA GLY A 13 31.48 -15.19 11.48
C GLY A 13 30.77 -14.71 10.20
N HIS A 14 30.21 -15.63 9.42
CA HIS A 14 29.46 -15.37 8.20
C HIS A 14 28.13 -14.61 8.42
N ALA A 15 27.36 -14.94 9.45
CA ALA A 15 26.08 -14.26 9.70
C ALA A 15 26.31 -12.80 10.12
N ARG A 16 27.32 -12.56 10.98
CA ARG A 16 27.71 -11.21 11.41
C ARG A 16 28.20 -10.36 10.24
N THR A 17 29.05 -10.92 9.37
CA THR A 17 29.54 -10.19 8.19
C THR A 17 28.41 -9.88 7.20
N LEU A 18 27.47 -10.81 6.98
CA LEU A 18 26.31 -10.58 6.12
C LEU A 18 25.42 -9.45 6.65
N ILE A 19 25.18 -9.37 7.96
CA ILE A 19 24.35 -8.31 8.55
C ILE A 19 25.04 -6.95 8.39
N VAL A 20 26.33 -6.86 8.70
CA VAL A 20 27.11 -5.61 8.56
C VAL A 20 27.16 -5.18 7.09
N LEU A 21 27.41 -6.13 6.17
CA LEU A 21 27.42 -5.87 4.73
C LEU A 21 26.04 -5.45 4.23
N GLY A 22 24.96 -6.08 4.72
CA GLY A 22 23.59 -5.75 4.39
C GLY A 22 23.21 -4.33 4.81
N LEU A 23 23.55 -3.93 6.05
CA LEU A 23 23.38 -2.56 6.55
C LEU A 23 24.21 -1.54 5.75
N LEU A 24 25.47 -1.86 5.45
CA LEU A 24 26.33 -1.00 4.64
C LEU A 24 25.79 -0.84 3.22
N ALA A 25 25.35 -1.92 2.58
CA ALA A 25 24.78 -1.90 1.24
C ALA A 25 23.49 -1.09 1.18
N THR A 26 22.61 -1.23 2.19
CA THR A 26 21.39 -0.40 2.27
C THR A 26 21.71 1.06 2.51
N PHE A 27 22.71 1.38 3.35
CA PHE A 27 23.16 2.75 3.57
C PHE A 27 23.75 3.38 2.29
N LEU A 28 24.61 2.66 1.57
CA LEU A 28 25.17 3.10 0.29
C LEU A 28 24.07 3.30 -0.76
N PHE A 29 23.09 2.38 -0.82
CA PHE A 29 21.94 2.50 -1.71
C PHE A 29 21.06 3.71 -1.36
N PHE A 30 20.88 3.99 -0.07
CA PHE A 30 20.19 5.20 0.41
C PHE A 30 20.91 6.47 -0.03
N LEU A 31 22.23 6.54 0.16
CA LEU A 31 23.05 7.67 -0.27
C LEU A 31 22.99 7.87 -1.79
N PHE A 32 23.12 6.78 -2.56
CA PHE A 32 22.97 6.80 -4.02
C PHE A 32 21.61 7.36 -4.45
N CYS A 33 20.53 6.88 -3.83
CA CYS A 33 19.18 7.38 -4.08
C CYS A 33 19.03 8.88 -3.75
N ARG A 34 19.68 9.37 -2.68
CA ARG A 34 19.68 10.80 -2.31
C ARG A 34 20.44 11.66 -3.32
N ILE A 35 21.59 11.17 -3.80
CA ILE A 35 22.38 11.84 -4.83
C ILE A 35 21.59 11.92 -6.13
N LEU A 36 20.94 10.84 -6.55
CA LEU A 36 20.06 10.84 -7.72
C LEU A 36 18.92 11.85 -7.58
N ASP A 37 18.26 11.91 -6.42
CA ASP A 37 17.19 12.89 -6.16
C ASP A 37 17.71 14.33 -6.24
N ALA A 38 18.91 14.59 -5.70
CA ALA A 38 19.54 15.91 -5.76
C ALA A 38 19.85 16.31 -7.22
N ARG A 39 20.41 15.38 -8.01
CA ARG A 39 20.64 15.59 -9.45
C ARG A 39 19.34 15.83 -10.21
N ARG A 40 18.29 15.05 -9.93
CA ARG A 40 16.99 15.18 -10.61
C ARG A 40 16.26 16.49 -10.25
N ARG A 41 16.43 17.00 -9.04
CA ARG A 41 15.94 18.34 -8.63
C ARG A 41 16.72 19.46 -9.32
N SER A 42 18.04 19.32 -9.43
CA SER A 42 18.88 20.28 -10.15
C SER A 42 18.63 20.29 -11.66
N ALA A 43 18.16 19.17 -12.24
CA ALA A 43 17.91 19.01 -13.67
C ALA A 43 16.46 19.35 -14.11
N LYS A 44 15.57 19.76 -13.20
CA LYS A 44 14.20 20.19 -13.54
C LYS A 44 14.04 21.72 -13.40
N PRO A 45 14.26 22.52 -14.45
CA PRO A 45 13.61 23.81 -14.56
C PRO A 45 12.12 23.62 -14.93
N ALA A 46 11.24 24.07 -14.04
CA ALA A 46 9.88 24.62 -14.26
C ALA A 46 8.87 24.03 -15.28
N GLU A 47 9.03 22.85 -15.88
CA GLU A 47 8.09 22.40 -16.94
C GLU A 47 6.89 21.52 -16.49
N ALA A 48 6.79 21.13 -15.22
CA ALA A 48 5.78 20.16 -14.78
C ALA A 48 4.45 20.77 -14.27
N SER A 49 4.29 22.09 -14.26
CA SER A 49 3.07 22.74 -13.71
C SER A 49 1.97 22.98 -14.75
N ASN A 50 2.22 22.75 -16.05
CA ASN A 50 1.35 23.23 -17.12
C ASN A 50 0.45 22.18 -17.80
N SER A 51 0.44 20.91 -17.35
CA SER A 51 -0.34 19.84 -18.01
C SER A 51 -1.70 19.53 -17.37
N LEU A 52 -2.03 20.09 -16.21
CA LEU A 52 -3.33 19.90 -15.54
C LEU A 52 -4.37 20.99 -15.86
N ALA A 53 -3.96 22.04 -16.56
CA ALA A 53 -4.80 23.17 -16.97
C ALA A 53 -5.32 23.04 -18.41
N LYS A 54 -5.44 21.83 -18.96
CA LYS A 54 -6.27 21.65 -20.15
C LYS A 54 -7.72 21.74 -19.67
N LYS A 55 -8.38 22.85 -20.03
CA LYS A 55 -9.81 23.10 -19.81
C LYS A 55 -10.62 22.02 -20.52
N SER A 56 -10.74 20.84 -19.90
CA SER A 56 -11.61 19.78 -20.38
C SER A 56 -13.04 20.24 -20.13
N GLU A 57 -13.87 20.22 -21.15
CA GLU A 57 -15.31 20.35 -20.97
C GLU A 57 -15.78 19.38 -19.88
N MET A 58 -16.73 19.84 -19.06
CA MET A 58 -17.27 19.04 -17.97
C MET A 58 -17.83 17.74 -18.56
N PRO A 59 -17.33 16.56 -18.12
CA PRO A 59 -17.87 15.30 -18.59
C PRO A 59 -19.35 15.18 -18.20
N LYS A 60 -20.12 14.39 -18.94
CA LYS A 60 -21.51 14.09 -18.56
C LYS A 60 -21.58 13.44 -17.18
N THR A 61 -22.70 13.62 -16.48
CA THR A 61 -22.94 13.15 -15.11
C THR A 61 -22.54 11.68 -14.90
N GLU A 62 -22.90 10.80 -15.83
CA GLU A 62 -22.64 9.36 -15.76
C GLU A 62 -21.14 9.06 -15.77
N ARG A 63 -20.37 9.81 -16.58
CA ARG A 63 -18.92 9.70 -16.65
C ARG A 63 -18.26 10.22 -15.38
N ILE A 64 -18.77 11.31 -14.81
CA ILE A 64 -18.28 11.83 -13.53
C ILE A 64 -18.47 10.79 -12.41
N ILE A 65 -19.64 10.15 -12.36
CA ILE A 65 -19.93 9.10 -11.37
C ILE A 65 -19.04 7.87 -11.61
N ALA A 66 -18.80 7.48 -12.86
CA ALA A 66 -17.88 6.38 -13.18
C ALA A 66 -16.44 6.68 -12.78
N GLU A 67 -15.96 7.91 -13.02
CA GLU A 67 -14.63 8.35 -12.60
C GLU A 67 -14.51 8.41 -11.07
N PHE A 68 -15.57 8.86 -10.38
CA PHE A 68 -15.63 8.84 -8.92
C PHE A 68 -15.58 7.41 -8.37
N ALA A 69 -16.39 6.49 -8.90
CA ALA A 69 -16.41 5.08 -8.50
C ALA A 69 -15.04 4.42 -8.72
N ALA A 70 -14.43 4.66 -9.88
CA ALA A 70 -13.09 4.16 -10.16
C ALA A 70 -12.01 4.76 -9.27
N SER A 71 -12.14 6.03 -8.87
CA SER A 71 -11.21 6.67 -7.93
C SER A 71 -11.33 6.09 -6.51
N MET A 72 -12.55 5.82 -6.04
CA MET A 72 -12.81 5.11 -4.78
C MET A 72 -12.18 3.71 -4.80
N ALA A 73 -12.48 2.92 -5.83
CA ALA A 73 -11.95 1.57 -5.97
C ALA A 73 -10.42 1.55 -6.16
N SER A 74 -9.85 2.51 -6.91
CA SER A 74 -8.40 2.64 -7.10
C SER A 74 -7.68 3.05 -5.81
N ALA A 75 -8.30 3.88 -4.97
CA ALA A 75 -7.78 4.22 -3.64
C ALA A 75 -7.86 3.03 -2.65
N GLY A 76 -8.60 1.98 -3.00
CA GLY A 76 -8.73 0.73 -2.26
C GLY A 76 -9.94 0.66 -1.33
N ALA A 77 -11.01 1.40 -1.63
CA ALA A 77 -12.29 1.23 -0.95
C ALA A 77 -12.86 -0.17 -1.19
N THR A 78 -13.60 -0.69 -0.21
CA THR A 78 -14.42 -1.90 -0.36
C THR A 78 -15.55 -1.65 -1.36
N SER A 79 -16.13 -2.73 -1.91
CA SER A 79 -17.25 -2.60 -2.85
C SER A 79 -18.45 -1.93 -2.20
N SER A 80 -18.79 -2.32 -0.97
CA SER A 80 -19.91 -1.73 -0.21
C SER A 80 -19.72 -0.23 0.06
N LEU A 81 -18.50 0.22 0.32
CA LEU A 81 -18.22 1.64 0.51
C LEU A 81 -18.29 2.42 -0.81
N SER A 82 -17.82 1.82 -1.91
CA SER A 82 -17.90 2.43 -3.24
C SER A 82 -19.36 2.56 -3.70
N GLU A 83 -20.16 1.51 -3.54
CA GLU A 83 -21.58 1.46 -3.87
C GLU A 83 -22.39 2.47 -3.05
N SER A 84 -22.23 2.49 -1.73
CA SER A 84 -22.93 3.45 -0.87
C SER A 84 -22.57 4.90 -1.21
N SER A 85 -21.31 5.18 -1.54
CA SER A 85 -20.87 6.52 -1.95
C SER A 85 -21.48 6.96 -3.27
N VAL A 86 -21.51 6.08 -4.27
CA VAL A 86 -22.16 6.36 -5.56
C VAL A 86 -23.66 6.51 -5.40
N ARG A 87 -24.31 5.73 -4.52
CA ARG A 87 -25.74 5.85 -4.25
C ARG A 87 -26.14 7.25 -3.76
N TYR A 88 -25.29 7.93 -2.98
CA TYR A 88 -25.54 9.33 -2.61
C TYR A 88 -25.52 10.28 -3.81
N LEU A 89 -24.59 10.09 -4.75
CA LEU A 89 -24.51 10.90 -5.97
C LEU A 89 -25.69 10.61 -6.91
N CYS A 90 -26.05 9.34 -7.07
CA CYS A 90 -27.22 8.89 -7.81
C CYS A 90 -28.51 9.55 -7.30
N ALA A 91 -28.74 9.50 -5.98
CA ALA A 91 -29.89 10.15 -5.35
C ALA A 91 -29.89 11.67 -5.56
N ARG A 92 -28.71 12.31 -5.58
CA ARG A 92 -28.61 13.76 -5.81
C ARG A 92 -28.85 14.16 -7.26
N PHE A 93 -28.35 13.39 -8.21
CA PHE A 93 -28.38 13.74 -9.64
C PHE A 93 -29.53 13.08 -10.41
N GLY A 94 -30.36 12.27 -9.76
CA GLY A 94 -31.53 11.66 -10.38
C GLY A 94 -31.18 10.53 -11.35
N VAL A 95 -30.05 9.84 -11.14
CA VAL A 95 -29.59 8.73 -11.98
C VAL A 95 -29.49 7.45 -11.18
N SER A 96 -29.80 6.31 -11.78
CA SER A 96 -29.59 5.00 -11.16
C SER A 96 -28.28 4.40 -11.67
N ALA A 97 -27.41 3.91 -10.78
CA ALA A 97 -26.17 3.27 -11.19
C ALA A 97 -25.86 2.00 -10.38
N GLU A 98 -25.43 0.96 -11.08
CA GLU A 98 -24.92 -0.29 -10.50
C GLU A 98 -23.43 -0.44 -10.80
N ILE A 99 -22.66 -0.87 -9.78
CA ILE A 99 -21.22 -1.00 -9.85
C ILE A 99 -20.83 -2.47 -9.76
N ILE A 100 -19.99 -2.93 -10.68
CA ILE A 100 -19.34 -4.23 -10.58
C ILE A 100 -17.83 -4.03 -10.65
N GLY A 101 -17.14 -4.42 -9.57
CA GLY A 101 -15.68 -4.38 -9.48
C GLY A 101 -15.02 -5.60 -10.12
N PHE A 102 -14.27 -5.39 -11.20
CA PHE A 102 -13.37 -6.37 -11.81
C PHE A 102 -11.92 -6.16 -11.33
N PRO A 103 -11.02 -7.16 -11.49
CA PRO A 103 -9.60 -7.07 -11.10
C PRO A 103 -8.86 -5.80 -11.53
N LYS A 104 -9.13 -5.28 -12.73
CA LYS A 104 -8.47 -4.09 -13.31
C LYS A 104 -9.44 -3.01 -13.79
N HIS A 105 -10.73 -3.24 -13.64
CA HIS A 105 -11.78 -2.38 -14.20
C HIS A 105 -12.95 -2.25 -13.23
N VAL A 106 -13.69 -1.16 -13.34
CA VAL A 106 -15.01 -1.02 -12.74
C VAL A 106 -16.00 -0.88 -13.88
N LEU A 107 -17.04 -1.71 -13.85
CA LEU A 107 -18.18 -1.61 -14.75
C LEU A 107 -19.26 -0.80 -14.02
N LEU A 108 -19.69 0.31 -14.63
CA LEU A 108 -20.80 1.11 -14.14
C LEU A 108 -21.93 1.02 -15.16
N SER A 109 -23.06 0.44 -14.78
CA SER A 109 -24.28 0.51 -15.58
C SER A 109 -25.15 1.65 -15.04
N VAL A 110 -25.34 2.68 -15.84
CA VAL A 110 -26.16 3.85 -15.50
C VAL A 110 -27.44 3.81 -16.31
N SER A 111 -28.57 3.98 -15.62
CA SER A 111 -29.90 4.09 -16.20
C SER A 111 -30.46 5.47 -15.87
N ASP A 112 -30.76 6.24 -16.91
CA ASP A 112 -31.52 7.49 -16.83
C ASP A 112 -32.94 7.23 -17.34
N GLU A 113 -33.95 7.68 -16.61
CA GLU A 113 -35.35 7.45 -16.94
C GLU A 113 -35.89 8.46 -17.96
N ASN A 114 -35.18 9.57 -18.25
CA ASN A 114 -35.72 10.64 -19.09
C ASN A 114 -34.68 11.33 -20.02
N PRO A 115 -34.44 10.83 -21.25
CA PRO A 115 -35.03 9.66 -21.92
C PRO A 115 -34.45 8.33 -21.42
N VAL A 116 -35.24 7.24 -21.48
CA VAL A 116 -34.81 5.88 -21.09
C VAL A 116 -33.55 5.49 -21.86
N ARG A 117 -32.41 5.58 -21.18
CA ARG A 117 -31.10 5.27 -21.74
C ARG A 117 -30.29 4.51 -20.71
N ASN A 118 -29.93 3.30 -21.06
CA ASN A 118 -29.02 2.47 -20.29
C ASN A 118 -27.66 2.49 -20.97
N PHE A 119 -26.63 2.93 -20.25
CA PHE A 119 -25.26 2.90 -20.74
C PHE A 119 -24.36 2.19 -19.75
N THR A 120 -23.47 1.35 -20.28
CA THR A 120 -22.44 0.68 -19.48
C THR A 120 -21.10 1.36 -19.76
N ILE A 121 -20.50 1.93 -18.71
CA ILE A 121 -19.20 2.58 -18.75
C ILE A 121 -18.19 1.66 -18.08
N THR A 122 -17.12 1.32 -18.80
CA THR A 122 -15.98 0.57 -18.25
C THR A 122 -14.84 1.52 -17.95
N GLN A 123 -14.51 1.68 -16.67
CA GLN A 123 -13.41 2.53 -16.24
C GLN A 123 -12.23 1.66 -15.77
N LYS A 124 -11.02 1.96 -16.25
CA LYS A 124 -9.80 1.27 -15.82
C LYS A 124 -9.38 1.77 -14.44
N LEU A 125 -9.08 0.83 -13.53
CA LEU A 125 -8.49 1.15 -12.23
C LEU A 125 -7.05 1.64 -12.44
N GLN A 126 -6.72 2.78 -11.85
CA GLN A 126 -5.34 3.23 -11.86
C GLN A 126 -4.56 2.49 -10.77
N PRO A 127 -3.32 2.04 -11.05
CA PRO A 127 -2.47 1.46 -10.03
C PRO A 127 -2.11 2.55 -9.03
N ASN A 128 -2.84 2.59 -7.92
CA ASN A 128 -2.67 3.58 -6.87
C ASN A 128 -2.41 2.85 -5.55
N PRO A 129 -1.39 3.27 -4.76
CA PRO A 129 -1.27 2.82 -3.39
C PRO A 129 -2.54 3.12 -2.60
N LEU A 130 -2.84 2.25 -1.62
CA LEU A 130 -3.94 2.43 -0.67
C LEU A 130 -3.94 3.84 -0.07
N ASP A 131 -5.09 4.49 -0.11
CA ASP A 131 -5.23 5.90 0.28
C ASP A 131 -6.52 6.14 1.06
N PHE A 132 -6.49 5.83 2.35
CA PHE A 132 -7.64 6.00 3.22
C PHE A 132 -8.06 7.46 3.37
N HIS A 133 -7.11 8.39 3.36
CA HIS A 133 -7.41 9.82 3.42
C HIS A 133 -8.29 10.22 2.24
N ARG A 134 -7.91 9.81 1.02
CA ARG A 134 -8.71 10.04 -0.18
C ARG A 134 -10.06 9.34 -0.14
N ILE A 135 -10.14 8.09 0.33
CA ILE A 135 -11.42 7.37 0.50
C ILE A 135 -12.37 8.15 1.41
N ILE A 136 -11.87 8.62 2.55
CA ILE A 136 -12.67 9.37 3.53
C ILE A 136 -13.17 10.69 2.92
N LEU A 137 -12.29 11.44 2.25
CA LEU A 137 -12.66 12.71 1.62
C LEU A 137 -13.69 12.52 0.51
N LEU A 138 -13.52 11.51 -0.35
CA LEU A 138 -14.46 11.21 -1.43
C LEU A 138 -15.82 10.75 -0.89
N HIS A 139 -15.83 9.86 0.11
CA HIS A 139 -17.07 9.43 0.76
C HIS A 139 -17.81 10.59 1.43
N ARG A 140 -17.07 11.46 2.11
CA ARG A 140 -17.61 12.67 2.74
C ARG A 140 -18.19 13.62 1.70
N LEU A 141 -17.46 13.87 0.60
CA LEU A 141 -17.94 14.70 -0.50
C LEU A 141 -19.25 14.18 -1.08
N ALA A 142 -19.38 12.86 -1.28
CA ALA A 142 -20.62 12.26 -1.78
C ALA A 142 -21.82 12.51 -0.84
N LYS A 143 -21.62 12.37 0.48
CA LYS A 143 -22.65 12.68 1.48
C LYS A 143 -23.01 14.16 1.53
N GLU A 144 -22.02 15.04 1.52
CA GLU A 144 -22.21 16.50 1.53
C GLU A 144 -22.95 16.96 0.27
N THR A 145 -22.64 16.35 -0.89
CA THR A 145 -23.31 16.65 -2.16
C THR A 145 -24.81 16.37 -2.12
N LEU A 146 -25.22 15.28 -1.47
CA LEU A 146 -26.64 14.98 -1.26
C LEU A 146 -27.27 15.94 -0.23
N ARG A 147 -26.63 16.11 0.93
CA ARG A 147 -27.19 16.89 2.05
C ARG A 147 -27.32 18.38 1.74
N GLU A 148 -26.30 18.97 1.14
CA GLU A 148 -26.22 20.39 0.82
C GLU A 148 -26.67 20.69 -0.61
N MET A 149 -27.18 19.67 -1.31
CA MET A 149 -27.69 19.76 -2.68
C MET A 149 -26.72 20.43 -3.64
N TYR A 150 -25.43 20.08 -3.59
CA TYR A 150 -24.43 20.65 -4.49
C TYR A 150 -24.81 20.43 -5.96
N PRO A 151 -24.75 21.48 -6.81
CA PRO A 151 -24.86 21.29 -8.26
C PRO A 151 -23.63 20.52 -8.77
N LEU A 152 -23.77 19.89 -9.94
CA LEU A 152 -22.74 19.02 -10.53
C LEU A 152 -21.38 19.71 -10.68
N GLU A 153 -21.38 21.00 -11.02
CA GLU A 153 -20.16 21.81 -11.16
C GLU A 153 -19.40 21.98 -9.84
N VAL A 154 -20.12 22.23 -8.73
CA VAL A 154 -19.53 22.38 -7.39
C VAL A 154 -18.95 21.05 -6.93
N PHE A 155 -19.66 19.95 -7.15
CA PHE A 155 -19.15 18.60 -6.89
C PHE A 155 -17.86 18.35 -7.70
N TRP A 156 -17.89 18.63 -9.00
CA TRP A 156 -16.75 18.38 -9.89
C TRP A 156 -15.50 19.15 -9.47
N ASN A 157 -15.65 20.43 -9.10
CA ASN A 157 -14.53 21.25 -8.65
C ASN A 157 -13.92 20.72 -7.34
N LYS A 158 -14.75 20.42 -6.33
CA LYS A 158 -14.30 19.83 -5.05
C LYS A 158 -13.67 18.44 -5.25
N TYR A 159 -14.25 17.63 -6.13
CA TYR A 159 -13.71 16.31 -6.49
C TYR A 159 -12.30 16.43 -7.08
N ARG A 160 -12.08 17.34 -8.03
CA ARG A 160 -10.75 17.58 -8.61
C ARG A 160 -9.74 18.09 -7.59
N GLU A 161 -10.17 18.95 -6.66
CA GLU A 161 -9.34 19.44 -5.56
C GLU A 161 -8.80 18.28 -4.69
N ILE A 162 -9.68 17.35 -4.29
CA ILE A 162 -9.30 16.16 -3.51
C ILE A 162 -8.32 15.26 -4.29
N LEU A 163 -8.49 15.12 -5.60
CA LEU A 163 -7.57 14.34 -6.43
C LEU A 163 -6.17 14.97 -6.51
N CYS A 164 -6.08 16.29 -6.39
CA CYS A 164 -4.82 17.05 -6.39
C CYS A 164 -4.14 17.15 -5.02
N GLU A 165 -4.80 16.72 -3.94
CA GLU A 165 -4.25 16.80 -2.59
C GLU A 165 -2.97 15.95 -2.46
N LYS A 166 -1.95 16.52 -1.81
CA LYS A 166 -0.64 15.90 -1.66
C LYS A 166 -0.67 14.88 -0.53
N ARG A 167 -0.05 13.73 -0.77
CA ARG A 167 0.19 12.70 0.26
C ARG A 167 1.21 13.16 1.30
N LEU A 168 1.19 12.49 2.46
CA LEU A 168 2.20 12.66 3.49
C LEU A 168 3.62 12.49 2.93
N HIS A 169 4.54 13.26 3.51
CA HIS A 169 5.94 13.26 3.06
C HIS A 169 6.57 11.85 3.23
N PRO A 170 7.21 11.28 2.19
CA PRO A 170 7.68 9.89 2.22
C PRO A 170 8.62 9.56 3.39
N ASN A 171 9.49 10.49 3.81
CA ASN A 171 10.39 10.26 4.94
C ASN A 171 9.63 10.18 6.28
N LEU A 172 8.51 10.91 6.41
CA LEU A 172 7.69 10.82 7.62
C LEU A 172 6.95 9.49 7.66
N VAL A 173 6.41 9.04 6.52
CA VAL A 173 5.77 7.72 6.39
C VAL A 173 6.77 6.61 6.74
N LEU A 174 8.02 6.73 6.28
CA LEU A 174 9.09 5.78 6.61
C LEU A 174 9.26 5.66 8.13
N VAL A 175 9.58 6.76 8.83
CA VAL A 175 9.79 6.78 10.29
C VAL A 175 8.57 6.28 11.07
N LEU A 176 7.37 6.72 10.68
CA LEU A 176 6.13 6.27 11.33
C LEU A 176 5.89 4.77 11.12
N THR A 177 6.25 4.22 9.95
CA THR A 177 6.15 2.78 9.67
C THR A 177 7.11 2.00 10.55
N GLY A 178 8.36 2.47 10.69
CA GLY A 178 9.34 1.88 11.59
C GLY A 178 8.86 1.86 13.04
N LEU A 179 8.37 3.00 13.55
CA LEU A 179 7.84 3.11 14.91
C LEU A 179 6.62 2.20 15.14
N ALA A 180 5.71 2.11 14.15
CA ALA A 180 4.55 1.23 14.23
C ALA A 180 4.97 -0.25 14.32
N ASN A 181 5.94 -0.68 13.50
CA ASN A 181 6.40 -2.07 13.52
C ASN A 181 7.19 -2.41 14.79
N ALA A 182 8.00 -1.48 15.29
CA ALA A 182 8.64 -1.61 16.60
C ALA A 182 7.62 -1.71 17.74
N SER A 183 6.50 -0.98 17.65
CA SER A 183 5.40 -1.09 18.62
C SER A 183 4.71 -2.46 18.57
N PHE A 184 4.58 -3.07 17.37
CA PHE A 184 4.10 -4.45 17.26
C PHE A 184 5.08 -5.44 17.90
N CYS A 185 6.39 -5.25 17.74
CA CYS A 185 7.38 -6.05 18.47
C CYS A 185 7.10 -6.02 19.97
N LYS A 186 6.83 -4.83 20.53
CA LYS A 186 6.44 -4.71 21.95
C LYS A 186 5.12 -5.40 22.29
N LEU A 187 4.13 -5.33 21.40
CA LEU A 187 2.83 -5.99 21.57
C LEU A 187 2.96 -7.53 21.66
N PHE A 188 3.94 -8.09 20.96
CA PHE A 188 4.29 -9.52 21.05
C PHE A 188 5.27 -9.83 22.20
N ASN A 189 5.39 -8.92 23.19
CA ASN A 189 6.29 -9.00 24.35
C ASN A 189 7.79 -8.91 24.02
N GLY A 190 8.16 -8.25 22.93
CA GLY A 190 9.56 -7.95 22.61
C GLY A 190 10.19 -6.96 23.60
N ASP A 191 11.48 -7.13 23.85
CA ASP A 191 12.30 -6.22 24.65
C ASP A 191 12.72 -4.96 23.87
N ALA A 192 13.26 -3.95 24.58
CA ALA A 192 13.60 -2.66 23.96
C ALA A 192 14.71 -2.78 22.89
N VAL A 193 15.62 -3.74 23.02
CA VAL A 193 16.67 -3.98 22.03
C VAL A 193 16.06 -4.61 20.77
N SER A 194 15.18 -5.59 20.94
CA SER A 194 14.39 -6.18 19.85
C SER A 194 13.56 -5.14 19.09
N MET A 195 12.94 -4.18 19.80
CA MET A 195 12.24 -3.06 19.16
C MET A 195 13.17 -2.22 18.27
N GLY A 196 14.39 -1.95 18.72
CA GLY A 196 15.41 -1.22 17.95
C GLY A 196 15.84 -1.96 16.69
N ILE A 197 16.03 -3.29 16.79
CA ILE A 197 16.34 -4.15 15.64
C ILE A 197 15.20 -4.11 14.62
N VAL A 198 13.96 -4.28 15.07
CA VAL A 198 12.76 -4.26 14.21
C VAL A 198 12.58 -2.91 13.54
N PHE A 199 12.84 -1.81 14.26
CA PHE A 199 12.84 -0.47 13.69
C PHE A 199 13.82 -0.36 12.52
N LEU A 200 15.09 -0.74 12.72
CA LEU A 200 16.12 -0.67 11.67
C LEU A 200 15.82 -1.60 10.49
N ALA A 201 15.35 -2.82 10.75
CA ALA A 201 14.94 -3.77 9.72
C ALA A 201 13.81 -3.19 8.86
N THR A 202 12.81 -2.58 9.51
CA THR A 202 11.65 -1.96 8.84
C THR A 202 12.06 -0.76 8.01
N GLU A 203 12.89 0.14 8.55
CA GLU A 203 13.41 1.30 7.83
C GLU A 203 14.16 0.89 6.57
N CYS A 204 15.08 -0.06 6.69
CA CYS A 204 15.90 -0.53 5.56
C CYS A 204 15.03 -1.22 4.49
N GLY A 205 14.18 -2.15 4.90
CA GLY A 205 13.33 -2.90 3.97
C GLY A 205 12.24 -2.04 3.33
N PHE A 206 11.57 -1.17 4.09
CA PHE A 206 10.53 -0.29 3.54
C PHE A 206 11.12 0.76 2.61
N PHE A 207 12.28 1.32 2.94
CA PHE A 207 13.01 2.20 2.04
C PHE A 207 13.37 1.48 0.73
N LEU A 208 13.93 0.28 0.81
CA LEU A 208 14.29 -0.52 -0.36
C LEU A 208 13.07 -0.81 -1.24
N LYS A 209 11.96 -1.28 -0.65
CA LYS A 209 10.69 -1.53 -1.35
C LYS A 209 10.24 -0.30 -2.13
N ASN A 210 10.18 0.86 -1.46
CA ASN A 210 9.69 2.10 -2.06
C ASN A 210 10.63 2.63 -3.14
N ALA A 211 11.94 2.48 -2.97
CA ALA A 211 12.92 2.84 -3.98
C ALA A 211 12.81 1.95 -5.22
N LEU A 212 12.80 0.63 -5.05
CA LEU A 212 12.70 -0.33 -6.16
C LEU A 212 11.41 -0.12 -6.96
N HIS A 213 10.26 -0.06 -6.28
CA HIS A 213 8.98 0.10 -6.94
C HIS A 213 8.77 1.51 -7.50
N GLY A 214 8.97 2.54 -6.68
CA GLY A 214 8.62 3.92 -7.02
C GLY A 214 9.66 4.62 -7.90
N LYS A 215 10.95 4.35 -7.71
CA LYS A 215 12.03 5.03 -8.47
C LYS A 215 12.51 4.22 -9.67
N PHE A 216 12.68 2.90 -9.49
CA PHE A 216 13.23 2.02 -10.52
C PHE A 216 12.16 1.28 -11.33
N GLY A 217 10.88 1.40 -10.97
CA GLY A 217 9.77 0.80 -11.72
C GLY A 217 9.71 -0.73 -11.62
N ILE A 218 10.34 -1.31 -10.60
CA ILE A 218 10.34 -2.76 -10.37
C ILE A 218 8.95 -3.18 -9.89
N ASP A 219 8.51 -4.38 -10.29
CA ASP A 219 7.23 -4.95 -9.85
C ASP A 219 7.17 -5.03 -8.31
N MET A 220 6.03 -4.67 -7.74
CA MET A 220 5.79 -4.68 -6.29
C MET A 220 6.09 -6.05 -5.65
N ARG A 221 5.86 -7.14 -6.38
CA ARG A 221 6.12 -8.52 -5.93
C ARG A 221 7.61 -8.76 -5.70
N LEU A 222 8.43 -8.37 -6.67
CA LEU A 222 9.90 -8.46 -6.57
C LEU A 222 10.44 -7.51 -5.50
N ALA A 223 9.93 -6.27 -5.46
CA ALA A 223 10.31 -5.31 -4.42
C ALA A 223 9.99 -5.84 -3.01
N THR A 224 8.88 -6.58 -2.84
CA THR A 224 8.50 -7.23 -1.58
C THR A 224 9.46 -8.37 -1.20
N ILE A 225 9.90 -9.19 -2.16
CA ILE A 225 10.90 -10.25 -1.91
C ILE A 225 12.20 -9.65 -1.37
N PHE A 226 12.75 -8.63 -2.05
CA PHE A 226 14.00 -7.99 -1.62
C PHE A 226 13.88 -7.28 -0.28
N ALA A 227 12.74 -6.60 -0.04
CA ALA A 227 12.48 -5.93 1.23
C ALA A 227 12.37 -6.93 2.39
N ALA A 228 11.66 -8.04 2.19
CA ALA A 228 11.55 -9.11 3.17
C ALA A 228 12.92 -9.71 3.46
N PHE A 229 13.71 -10.03 2.43
CA PHE A 229 15.07 -10.55 2.57
C PHE A 229 15.94 -9.65 3.45
N VAL A 230 16.03 -8.35 3.13
CA VAL A 230 16.82 -7.39 3.91
C VAL A 230 16.31 -7.25 5.35
N SER A 231 15.00 -7.18 5.52
CA SER A 231 14.38 -7.04 6.83
C SER A 231 14.68 -8.28 7.70
N THR A 232 14.61 -9.48 7.13
CA THR A 232 14.95 -10.74 7.80
C THR A 232 16.42 -10.79 8.18
N VAL A 233 17.33 -10.48 7.25
CA VAL A 233 18.79 -10.48 7.55
C VAL A 233 19.10 -9.56 8.72
N ILE A 234 18.55 -8.33 8.73
CA ILE A 234 18.73 -7.41 9.85
C ILE A 234 18.02 -7.91 11.11
N GLY A 235 16.84 -8.51 10.98
CA GLY A 235 16.09 -9.13 12.08
C GLY A 235 16.87 -10.24 12.79
N CYS A 236 17.74 -10.96 12.07
CA CYS A 236 18.64 -11.96 12.66
C CYS A 236 19.76 -11.36 13.54
N ALA A 237 19.89 -10.04 13.62
CA ALA A 237 20.93 -9.38 14.44
C ALA A 237 20.83 -9.76 15.93
N GLY A 238 19.61 -9.97 16.45
CA GLY A 238 19.42 -10.41 17.83
C GLY A 238 20.15 -11.72 18.12
N TYR A 239 20.02 -12.70 17.22
CA TYR A 239 20.73 -13.98 17.31
C TYR A 239 22.25 -13.84 17.05
N ALA A 240 22.64 -13.13 15.99
CA ALA A 240 24.04 -13.06 15.57
C ALA A 240 24.95 -12.33 16.55
N PHE A 241 24.44 -11.27 17.18
CA PHE A 241 25.19 -10.41 18.10
C PHE A 241 24.83 -10.66 19.57
N GLN A 242 23.95 -11.61 19.88
CA GLN A 242 23.43 -11.85 21.23
C GLN A 242 22.82 -10.57 21.83
N LEU A 243 21.99 -9.88 21.03
CA LEU A 243 21.36 -8.62 21.40
C LEU A 243 19.90 -8.87 21.79
N GLY A 244 19.52 -8.39 22.98
CA GLY A 244 18.17 -8.53 23.50
C GLY A 244 17.86 -9.92 24.04
N ASP A 245 16.75 -10.02 24.76
CA ASP A 245 16.29 -11.27 25.39
C ASP A 245 15.26 -12.00 24.52
N THR A 246 14.75 -11.35 23.46
CA THR A 246 13.66 -11.87 22.61
C THR A 246 13.98 -11.87 21.09
N PRO A 247 15.10 -12.45 20.65
CA PRO A 247 15.55 -12.41 19.25
C PRO A 247 14.59 -13.12 18.27
N ASP A 248 13.86 -14.12 18.72
CA ASP A 248 12.74 -14.78 18.03
C ASP A 248 11.59 -13.81 17.71
N ILE A 249 11.21 -12.97 18.67
CA ILE A 249 10.17 -11.95 18.46
C ILE A 249 10.68 -10.89 17.49
N ALA A 250 11.93 -10.45 17.63
CA ALA A 250 12.55 -9.49 16.70
C ALA A 250 12.54 -10.01 15.26
N LEU A 251 12.96 -11.26 15.05
CA LEU A 251 13.00 -11.90 13.74
C LEU A 251 11.59 -12.03 13.14
N ALA A 252 10.61 -12.53 13.90
CA ALA A 252 9.24 -12.71 13.42
C ALA A 252 8.56 -11.37 13.05
N THR A 253 8.81 -10.32 13.84
CA THR A 253 8.16 -9.01 13.65
C THR A 253 8.91 -8.11 12.67
N SER A 254 10.17 -8.40 12.34
CA SER A 254 10.99 -7.63 11.38
C SER A 254 10.33 -7.46 10.00
N VAL A 255 9.53 -8.43 9.56
CA VAL A 255 8.87 -8.42 8.24
C VAL A 255 7.39 -8.08 8.28
N LEU A 256 6.83 -7.86 9.47
CA LEU A 256 5.38 -7.74 9.68
C LEU A 256 4.76 -6.56 8.90
N TYR A 257 5.49 -5.46 8.72
CA TYR A 257 5.04 -4.32 7.92
C TYR A 257 4.77 -4.64 6.43
N LEU A 258 5.26 -5.77 5.92
CA LEU A 258 5.02 -6.22 4.55
C LEU A 258 3.74 -7.05 4.39
N VAL A 259 3.17 -7.53 5.51
CA VAL A 259 1.96 -8.35 5.48
C VAL A 259 0.79 -7.51 4.94
N PRO A 260 0.12 -7.96 3.87
CA PRO A 260 -0.97 -7.21 3.23
C PRO A 260 -2.28 -7.32 4.05
N GLY A 261 -2.26 -6.87 5.31
CA GLY A 261 -3.39 -6.98 6.23
C GLY A 261 -4.64 -6.24 5.76
N ILE A 262 -4.49 -5.01 5.25
CA ILE A 262 -5.62 -4.21 4.73
C ILE A 262 -6.32 -4.92 3.56
N PRO A 263 -5.63 -5.40 2.51
CA PRO A 263 -6.24 -6.23 1.49
C PRO A 263 -7.00 -7.45 2.02
N TYR A 264 -6.49 -8.16 3.04
CA TYR A 264 -7.21 -9.28 3.64
C TYR A 264 -8.49 -8.85 4.36
N ILE A 265 -8.43 -7.77 5.14
CA ILE A 265 -9.62 -7.20 5.80
C ILE A 265 -10.66 -6.76 4.76
N ASN A 266 -10.23 -6.11 3.68
CA ASN A 266 -11.12 -5.71 2.59
C ASN A 266 -11.74 -6.91 1.89
N ALA A 267 -10.96 -7.97 1.63
CA ALA A 267 -11.48 -9.20 1.03
C ALA A 267 -12.56 -9.84 1.91
N LEU A 268 -12.32 -9.91 3.23
CA LEU A 268 -13.30 -10.42 4.19
C LEU A 268 -14.56 -9.54 4.24
N SER A 269 -14.39 -8.22 4.27
CA SER A 269 -15.52 -7.28 4.22
C SER A 269 -16.34 -7.47 2.94
N ASP A 270 -15.71 -7.61 1.79
CA ASP A 270 -16.40 -7.84 0.52
C ASP A 270 -17.10 -9.20 0.50
N LEU A 271 -16.51 -10.24 1.09
CA LEU A 271 -17.13 -11.56 1.24
C LEU A 271 -18.43 -11.47 2.08
N LEU A 272 -18.37 -10.80 3.23
CA LEU A 272 -19.53 -10.63 4.12
C LEU A 272 -20.66 -9.81 3.48
N ASN A 273 -20.33 -8.92 2.54
CA ASN A 273 -21.30 -8.09 1.82
C ASN A 273 -21.75 -8.73 0.48
N GLY A 274 -21.34 -9.96 0.16
CA GLY A 274 -21.73 -10.65 -1.08
C GLY A 274 -20.99 -10.19 -2.35
N ALA A 275 -19.97 -9.32 -2.23
CA ALA A 275 -19.18 -8.79 -3.35
C ALA A 275 -18.05 -9.76 -3.77
N PHE A 276 -18.42 -10.95 -4.23
CA PHE A 276 -17.49 -12.08 -4.44
C PHE A 276 -16.32 -11.79 -5.41
N LEU A 277 -16.57 -11.13 -6.54
CA LEU A 277 -15.52 -10.78 -7.52
C LEU A 277 -14.46 -9.84 -6.92
N SER A 278 -14.87 -8.89 -6.08
CA SER A 278 -13.96 -7.95 -5.41
C SER A 278 -13.23 -8.60 -4.25
N CYS A 279 -13.89 -9.49 -3.52
CA CYS A 279 -13.26 -10.37 -2.54
C CYS A 279 -12.11 -11.18 -3.18
N ILE A 280 -12.37 -11.89 -4.28
CA ILE A 280 -11.34 -12.65 -5.01
C ILE A 280 -10.18 -11.74 -5.41
N ARG A 281 -10.47 -10.56 -5.99
CA ARG A 281 -9.43 -9.59 -6.39
C ARG A 281 -8.53 -9.20 -5.22
N HIS A 282 -9.11 -8.82 -4.08
CA HIS A 282 -8.35 -8.43 -2.90
C HIS A 282 -7.57 -9.60 -2.29
N ALA A 283 -8.22 -10.76 -2.12
CA ALA A 283 -7.62 -11.96 -1.55
C ALA A 283 -6.44 -12.48 -2.39
N PHE A 284 -6.61 -12.62 -3.70
CA PHE A 284 -5.53 -13.11 -4.57
C PHE A 284 -4.33 -12.16 -4.58
N ASN A 285 -4.57 -10.84 -4.64
CA ASN A 285 -3.48 -9.88 -4.60
C ASN A 285 -2.73 -9.92 -3.26
N ALA A 286 -3.46 -10.06 -2.14
CA ALA A 286 -2.88 -10.24 -0.82
C ALA A 286 -2.04 -11.52 -0.74
N THR A 287 -2.61 -12.65 -1.15
CA THR A 287 -1.93 -13.97 -1.12
C THR A 287 -0.67 -14.00 -1.96
N ILE A 288 -0.65 -13.39 -3.15
CA ILE A 288 0.57 -13.30 -3.96
C ILE A 288 1.66 -12.52 -3.22
N LEU A 289 1.32 -11.38 -2.60
CA LEU A 289 2.28 -10.61 -1.82
C LEU A 289 2.76 -11.36 -0.59
N THR A 290 1.90 -12.13 0.08
CA THR A 290 2.28 -13.01 1.19
C THR A 290 3.23 -14.12 0.74
N ILE A 291 3.00 -14.74 -0.42
CA ILE A 291 3.94 -15.73 -1.00
C ILE A 291 5.29 -15.08 -1.28
N CYS A 292 5.31 -13.90 -1.90
CA CYS A 292 6.54 -13.13 -2.15
C CYS A 292 7.29 -12.77 -0.85
N LEU A 293 6.55 -12.34 0.17
CA LEU A 293 7.07 -12.10 1.51
C LEU A 293 7.72 -13.37 2.09
N SER A 294 7.03 -14.51 2.06
CA SER A 294 7.55 -15.78 2.56
C SER A 294 8.80 -16.23 1.82
N ILE A 295 8.87 -16.07 0.50
CA ILE A 295 10.07 -16.37 -0.28
C ILE A 295 11.25 -15.52 0.18
N GLY A 296 11.06 -14.19 0.28
CA GLY A 296 12.12 -13.29 0.75
C GLY A 296 12.56 -13.57 2.18
N PHE A 297 11.61 -13.88 3.07
CA PHE A 297 11.87 -14.28 4.44
C PHE A 297 12.72 -15.56 4.49
N SER A 298 12.31 -16.62 3.80
CA SER A 298 13.07 -17.88 3.75
C SER A 298 14.47 -17.71 3.16
N LEU A 299 14.62 -16.90 2.10
CA LEU A 299 15.94 -16.58 1.55
C LEU A 299 16.83 -15.86 2.57
N GLY A 300 16.25 -14.94 3.35
CA GLY A 300 16.96 -14.24 4.41
C GLY A 300 17.49 -15.21 5.46
N LEU A 301 16.63 -16.13 5.93
CA LEU A 301 17.00 -17.16 6.90
C LEU A 301 18.12 -18.07 6.39
N ILE A 302 17.96 -18.61 5.19
CA ILE A 302 18.97 -19.48 4.54
C ILE A 302 20.29 -18.73 4.42
N SER A 303 20.28 -17.45 4.00
CA SER A 303 21.51 -16.67 3.88
C SER A 303 22.23 -16.48 5.22
N THR A 304 21.49 -16.35 6.31
CA THR A 304 22.05 -16.25 7.67
C THR A 304 22.38 -17.60 8.31
N ASN A 305 22.25 -18.71 7.56
CA ASN A 305 22.35 -20.10 8.05
C ASN A 305 21.41 -20.42 9.23
N LEU A 306 20.26 -19.74 9.30
CA LEU A 306 19.18 -20.04 10.23
C LEU A 306 18.30 -21.14 9.63
N HIS A 307 18.49 -22.38 10.06
CA HIS A 307 17.59 -23.48 9.71
C HIS A 307 16.48 -23.58 10.77
N PHE A 308 15.23 -23.39 10.33
CA PHE A 308 14.05 -23.81 11.10
C PHE A 308 13.73 -25.23 10.67
N PHE A 309 13.91 -26.21 11.57
CA PHE A 309 13.47 -27.59 11.39
C PHE A 309 12.11 -27.81 12.08
#